data_AF-A0A453HT13-F1
#
_entry.id   AF-A0A453HT13-F1
#
_cell.length_a   1.000
_cell.length_b   1.000
_cell.length_c   1.000
_cell.angle_alpha   90.00
_cell.angle_beta   90.00
_cell.angle_gamma   90.00
#
_symmetry.space_group_name_H-M   'P 1'
#
loop_
_entity.id
_entity.type
_entity.pdbx_description
1 polymer ?
#
loop_
_entity_poly.entity_id
_entity_poly.type
_entity_poly.pdbx_seq_one_letter_code
_entity_poly.pdbx_strand_id
1 'polypeptide(L)' 'MTGRPVFVLFGSSIVQYSFSNGGWGATLADVYARKADIVLRGYIAWNSRRALQVITKIFPK' A
#
# COMPACT_ATOMS: atom_id res chain seq x y z
N MET A 1 11.98 -18.39 11.33
CA MET A 1 10.96 -18.43 10.26
C MET A 1 10.90 -17.04 9.66
N THR A 2 11.39 -16.86 8.44
CA THR A 2 11.27 -15.57 7.75
C THR A 2 9.79 -15.35 7.40
N GLY A 3 9.22 -14.24 7.86
CA GLY A 3 7.83 -13.88 7.55
C GLY A 3 7.62 -13.68 6.05
N ARG A 4 6.37 -13.76 5.59
CA ARG A 4 6.04 -13.48 4.17
C ARG A 4 6.45 -12.03 3.85
N PRO A 5 7.08 -11.77 2.68
CA PRO A 5 7.41 -10.41 2.26
C PRO A 5 6.19 -9.49 2.27
N VAL A 6 6.37 -8.23 2.66
CA VAL A 6 5.30 -7.23 2.72
C VAL A 6 5.61 -6.09 1.76
N PHE A 7 4.68 -5.77 0.87
CA PHE A 7 4.74 -4.58 0.01
C PHE A 7 3.73 -3.55 0.48
N VAL A 8 4.23 -2.39 0.90
CA VAL A 8 3.39 -1.26 1.31
C VAL A 8 3.18 -0.34 0.12
N LEU A 9 1.94 -0.23 -0.36
CA LEU A 9 1.56 0.75 -1.36
C LEU A 9 1.28 2.07 -0.67
N PHE A 10 2.23 3.00 -0.70
CA PHE A 10 2.13 4.29 -0.03
C PHE A 10 1.96 5.43 -1.03
N GLY A 11 0.92 6.24 -0.87
CA GLY A 11 0.67 7.37 -1.75
C GLY A 11 -0.64 8.11 -1.49
N SER A 12 -1.14 8.80 -2.52
CA SER A 12 -2.34 9.63 -2.46
C SER A 12 -3.55 8.94 -3.10
N SER A 13 -4.43 9.68 -3.80
CA SER A 13 -5.64 9.18 -4.46
C SER A 13 -5.40 8.00 -5.39
N ILE A 14 -4.34 8.03 -6.22
CA ILE A 14 -4.01 6.92 -7.16
C ILE A 14 -3.79 5.60 -6.41
N VAL A 15 -3.10 5.66 -5.26
CA VAL A 15 -2.87 4.48 -4.43
C VAL A 15 -4.14 4.11 -3.68
N GLN A 16 -4.87 5.08 -3.11
CA GLN A 16 -6.11 4.82 -2.36
C GLN A 16 -7.16 4.11 -3.23
N TYR A 17 -7.35 4.57 -4.46
CA TYR A 17 -8.32 4.00 -5.38
C TYR A 17 -7.81 2.77 -6.13
N SER A 18 -6.55 2.36 -5.92
CA SER A 18 -5.95 1.20 -6.59
C SER A 18 -6.66 -0.12 -6.25
N PHE A 19 -7.37 -0.20 -5.11
CA PHE A 19 -8.15 -1.36 -4.69
C PHE A 19 -9.65 -1.27 -5.04
N SER A 20 -10.06 -0.25 -5.80
CA SER A 20 -11.40 -0.23 -6.38
C SER A 20 -11.60 -1.44 -7.29
N ASN A 21 -12.85 -1.78 -7.61
CA ASN A 21 -13.15 -2.92 -8.48
C ASN A 21 -12.39 -2.80 -9.83
N GLY A 22 -11.61 -3.82 -10.18
CA GLY A 22 -10.73 -3.82 -11.36
C GLY A 22 -9.47 -2.94 -11.25
N GLY A 23 -9.18 -2.39 -10.07
CA GLY A 23 -8.02 -1.55 -9.83
C GLY A 23 -6.71 -2.32 -9.75
N TRP A 24 -5.61 -1.65 -10.12
CA TRP A 24 -4.28 -2.27 -10.22
C TRP A 24 -3.73 -2.82 -8.89
N GLY A 25 -4.13 -2.24 -7.75
CA GLY A 25 -3.73 -2.70 -6.42
C GLY A 25 -4.39 -4.03 -6.06
N ALA A 26 -5.66 -4.21 -6.46
CA ALA A 26 -6.35 -5.49 -6.34
C ALA A 26 -5.73 -6.55 -7.26
N THR A 27 -5.41 -6.19 -8.51
CA THR A 27 -4.68 -7.08 -9.44
C THR A 27 -3.33 -7.49 -8.87
N LEU A 28 -2.58 -6.56 -8.27
CA LEU A 28 -1.30 -6.86 -7.65
C LEU A 28 -1.45 -7.85 -6.48
N ALA A 29 -2.47 -7.67 -5.63
CA ALA A 29 -2.76 -8.57 -4.53
C ALA A 29 -3.10 -9.99 -5.00
N ASP A 30 -3.84 -10.12 -6.11
CA ASP A 30 -4.17 -11.40 -6.73
C ASP A 30 -2.91 -12.09 -7.30
N VAL A 31 -2.09 -11.37 -8.08
CA VAL A 31 -0.84 -11.90 -8.67
C VAL A 31 0.15 -12.40 -7.61
N TYR A 32 0.21 -11.70 -6.47
CA TYR A 32 1.09 -12.01 -5.35
C TYR A 32 0.42 -12.85 -4.25
N ALA A 33 -0.77 -13.40 -4.51
CA ALA A 33 -1.47 -14.25 -3.56
C ALA A 33 -0.54 -15.36 -3.04
N ARG A 34 -0.43 -15.45 -1.71
CA ARG A 34 0.45 -16.37 -0.97
C ARG A 34 1.97 -16.18 -1.18
N LYS A 35 2.40 -15.17 -1.94
CA LYS A 35 3.82 -14.82 -2.18
C LYS A 35 4.25 -13.60 -1.38
N ALA A 36 3.41 -12.56 -1.34
CA ALA A 36 3.64 -11.33 -0.58
C ALA A 36 2.32 -10.77 -0.06
N ASP A 37 2.35 -10.11 1.10
CA ASP A 37 1.20 -9.37 1.60
C ASP A 37 1.24 -7.95 1.04
N ILE A 38 0.16 -7.52 0.37
CA ILE A 38 0.02 -6.17 -0.18
C ILE A 38 -0.76 -5.30 0.81
N VAL A 39 -0.12 -4.26 1.33
CA VAL A 39 -0.70 -3.37 2.34
C VAL A 39 -0.99 -2.00 1.74
N LEU A 40 -2.27 -1.62 1.72
CA LEU A 40 -2.71 -0.32 1.22
C LEU A 40 -2.48 0.79 2.26
N ARG A 41 -1.78 1.86 1.85
CA ARG A 41 -1.56 3.11 2.58
C ARG A 41 -1.78 4.31 1.65
N GLY A 42 -2.93 4.34 1.00
CA GLY A 42 -3.37 5.47 0.17
C GLY A 42 -4.12 6.52 0.98
N TYR A 43 -3.72 7.78 0.85
CA TYR A 43 -4.30 8.91 1.58
C TYR A 43 -4.69 10.03 0.60
N ILE A 44 -5.93 10.02 0.15
CA ILE A 44 -6.46 11.04 -0.76
C ILE A 44 -6.21 12.45 -0.23
N ALA A 45 -5.87 13.36 -1.14
CA ALA A 45 -5.54 14.76 -0.86
C ALA A 45 -4.28 14.95 0.02
N TRP A 46 -3.46 13.91 0.20
CA TRP A 46 -2.15 14.07 0.81
C TRP A 46 -1.10 14.39 -0.26
N ASN A 47 -0.19 15.28 0.12
CA ASN A 47 1.06 15.56 -0.58
C ASN A 47 2.24 15.01 0.23
N SER A 48 3.45 15.12 -0.33
CA SER A 48 4.65 14.56 0.29
C SER A 48 4.97 15.17 1.67
N ARG A 49 4.57 16.42 1.95
CA ARG A 49 4.79 17.04 3.27
C ARG A 49 3.96 16.34 4.36
N ARG A 50 2.68 16.04 4.09
CA ARG A 50 1.83 15.26 5.01
C ARG A 50 2.32 13.83 5.17
N ALA A 51 2.79 13.22 4.08
CA ALA A 51 3.34 11.87 4.09
C ALA A 51 4.56 11.73 5.04
N LEU A 52 5.48 12.70 5.01
CA LEU A 52 6.68 12.69 5.85
C LEU A 52 6.38 12.74 7.36
N GLN A 53 5.28 13.39 7.76
CA GLN A 53 4.90 13.52 9.17
C GLN A 53 4.56 12.19 9.84
N VAL A 54 4.21 11.17 9.06
CA VAL A 54 3.78 9.87 9.58
C VAL A 54 4.61 8.70 9.10
N ILE A 55 5.63 8.91 8.26
CA ILE A 55 6.39 7.83 7.61
C ILE A 55 6.90 6.76 8.57
N THR A 56 7.26 7.12 9.81
CA THR A 56 7.74 6.16 10.83
C THR A 56 6.62 5.35 11.51
N LYS A 57 5.35 5.72 11.29
CA LYS A 57 4.16 5.12 11.92
C LYS A 57 3.39 4.19 10.98
N ILE A 58 3.52 4.38 9.67
CA ILE A 58 2.69 3.69 8.66
C ILE A 58 3.29 2.39 8.13
N PHE A 59 4.61 2.23 8.18
CA PHE A 59 5.31 1.04 7.72
C PHE A 59 5.45 0.01 8.85
N PRO A 60 5.32 -1.30 8.55
CA PRO A 60 5.62 -2.38 9.50
C PRO A 60 7.07 -2.29 10.04
N LYS A 61 7.27 -2.72 11.28
CA LYS A 61 8.60 -2.83 11.91
C LYS A 61 9.25 -4.18 11.59
#